data_AF-A0A429DA49-F1
#
_entry.id   AF-A0A429DA49-F1
#
_cell.length_a   1.000
_cell.length_b   1.000
_cell.length_c   1.000
_cell.angle_alpha   90.00
_cell.angle_beta   90.00
_cell.angle_gamma   90.00
#
_symmetry.space_group_name_H-M   'P 1'
#
loop_
_entity.id
_entity.type
_entity.pdbx_description
1 polymer ?
#
loop_
_entity_poly.entity_id
_entity_poly.type
_entity_poly.pdbx_seq_one_letter_code
_entity_poly.pdbx_strand_id
1 'polypeptide(L)'
;MSGIPVADDVLDADVAVLPLPEVATALNVSANKVRQMLRDGHLIAVRRKGELYVPAAFLVKDGVVKGLAGTITVLADAGFSRTEMLRWLFAEDETLPGITPVNALRTSHGTEVKRRAQAMAF
;
A
#
# COMPACT_ATOMS: atom_id res chain seq x y z
N MET A 1 21.49 -5.23 9.97
CA MET A 1 20.04 -5.49 10.09
C MET A 1 19.34 -4.35 9.35
N SER A 2 18.93 -4.56 8.10
CA SER A 2 18.34 -3.47 7.30
C SER A 2 16.99 -3.07 7.91
N GLY A 3 16.78 -1.77 8.13
CA GLY A 3 15.55 -1.25 8.73
C GLY A 3 14.32 -1.57 7.87
N ILE A 4 13.12 -1.50 8.48
CA ILE A 4 11.87 -1.58 7.72
C ILE A 4 11.86 -0.39 6.73
N PRO A 5 11.60 -0.60 5.43
CA PRO A 5 11.44 0.50 4.50
C PRO A 5 10.12 1.23 4.79
N VAL A 6 10.20 2.52 5.13
CA VAL A 6 9.05 3.35 5.54
C VAL A 6 8.92 4.52 4.59
N ALA A 7 7.68 4.90 4.28
CA ALA A 7 7.37 6.11 3.53
C ALA A 7 7.20 7.31 4.48
N ASP A 8 7.41 8.51 3.95
CA ASP A 8 6.92 9.72 4.61
C ASP A 8 5.39 9.69 4.65
N ASP A 9 4.82 10.30 5.68
CA ASP A 9 3.38 10.45 5.80
C ASP A 9 2.89 11.53 4.83
N VAL A 10 2.53 11.08 3.64
CA VAL A 10 2.00 11.88 2.52
C VAL A 10 0.49 11.67 2.31
N LEU A 11 -0.14 10.95 3.24
CA LEU A 11 -1.56 10.62 3.18
C LEU A 11 -2.37 11.76 3.79
N ASP A 12 -3.52 12.04 3.19
CA ASP A 12 -4.46 13.01 3.74
C ASP A 12 -4.96 12.57 5.14
N ALA A 13 -5.43 13.56 5.92
CA ALA A 13 -5.80 13.35 7.31
C ALA A 13 -7.02 12.42 7.49
N ASP A 14 -7.86 12.32 6.46
CA ASP A 14 -9.04 11.46 6.39
C ASP A 14 -8.71 10.00 5.99
N VAL A 15 -7.51 9.75 5.47
CA VAL A 15 -7.04 8.39 5.18
C VAL A 15 -6.83 7.65 6.49
N ALA A 16 -7.69 6.66 6.74
CA ALA A 16 -7.59 5.77 7.89
C ALA A 16 -6.30 4.95 7.83
N VAL A 17 -5.55 4.95 8.92
CA VAL A 17 -4.30 4.20 9.09
C VAL A 17 -4.37 3.35 10.37
N LEU A 18 -3.76 2.17 10.35
CA LEU A 18 -3.78 1.21 11.44
C LEU A 18 -2.36 0.97 11.97
N PRO A 19 -2.13 0.91 13.29
CA PRO A 19 -0.85 0.53 13.85
C PRO A 19 -0.58 -0.96 13.58
N LEU A 20 0.70 -1.37 13.57
CA LEU A 20 1.08 -2.75 13.22
C LEU A 20 0.36 -3.86 14.02
N PRO A 21 0.08 -3.72 15.34
CA PRO A 21 -0.69 -4.72 16.07
C PRO A 21 -2.11 -4.92 15.52
N GLU A 22 -2.79 -3.83 15.14
CA GLU A 22 -4.14 -3.91 14.56
C GLU A 22 -4.11 -4.54 13.16
N VAL A 23 -3.09 -4.23 12.36
CA VAL A 23 -2.86 -4.90 11.07
C VAL A 23 -2.65 -6.40 11.26
N ALA A 24 -1.89 -6.79 12.29
CA ALA A 24 -1.63 -8.18 12.60
C ALA A 24 -2.92 -8.92 12.99
N THR A 25 -3.76 -8.30 13.81
CA THR A 25 -5.09 -8.81 14.17
C THR A 25 -6.01 -8.92 12.95
N ALA A 26 -6.08 -7.87 12.12
CA ALA A 26 -6.93 -7.85 10.93
C ALA A 26 -6.54 -8.93 9.90
N LEU A 27 -5.24 -9.22 9.79
CA LEU A 27 -4.71 -10.26 8.90
C LEU A 27 -4.66 -11.66 9.55
N ASN A 28 -4.98 -11.79 10.84
CA ASN A 28 -4.81 -13.00 11.63
C ASN A 28 -3.38 -13.59 11.53
N VAL A 29 -2.37 -12.72 11.67
CA VAL A 29 -0.94 -13.10 11.64
C VAL A 29 -0.18 -12.46 12.81
N SER A 30 1.08 -12.82 13.01
CA SER A 30 1.94 -12.17 14.01
C SER A 30 2.42 -10.79 13.56
N ALA A 31 2.72 -9.89 14.51
CA ALA A 31 3.33 -8.60 14.20
C ALA A 31 4.69 -8.74 13.46
N ASN A 32 5.43 -9.82 13.72
CA ASN A 32 6.65 -10.13 12.97
C ASN A 32 6.37 -10.48 11.51
N LYS A 33 5.26 -11.18 11.23
CA LYS A 33 4.83 -11.43 9.86
C LYS A 33 4.45 -10.14 9.14
N VAL A 34 3.77 -9.20 9.82
CA VAL A 34 3.49 -7.87 9.24
C VAL A 34 4.78 -7.11 8.92
N ARG A 35 5.76 -7.10 9.84
CA ARG A 35 7.08 -6.49 9.58
C ARG A 35 7.84 -7.17 8.44
N GLN A 36 7.64 -8.48 8.26
CA GLN A 36 8.19 -9.21 7.11
C GLN A 36 7.49 -8.77 5.82
N MET A 37 6.16 -8.67 5.81
CA MET A 37 5.39 -8.18 4.65
C MET A 37 5.80 -6.78 4.21
N LEU A 38 6.15 -5.89 5.15
CA LEU A 38 6.69 -4.56 4.84
C LEU A 38 8.08 -4.65 4.16
N ARG A 39 8.94 -5.56 4.63
CA ARG A 39 10.27 -5.81 4.05
C ARG A 39 10.17 -6.45 2.67
N ASP A 40 9.22 -7.35 2.48
CA ASP A 40 8.96 -8.04 1.22
C ASP A 40 8.23 -7.14 0.19
N GLY A 41 7.80 -5.93 0.59
CA GLY A 41 7.05 -5.02 -0.29
C GLY A 41 5.61 -5.44 -0.54
N HIS A 42 5.03 -6.30 0.31
CA HIS A 42 3.61 -6.64 0.26
C HIS A 42 2.71 -5.53 0.83
N LEU A 43 3.27 -4.68 1.69
CA LEU A 43 2.62 -3.54 2.32
C LEU A 43 3.60 -2.36 2.33
N ILE A 44 3.06 -1.15 2.48
CA ILE A 44 3.84 0.07 2.75
C ILE A 44 3.36 0.64 4.08
N ALA A 45 4.31 1.07 4.93
CA ALA A 45 4.02 1.77 6.17
C ALA A 45 4.44 3.24 6.07
N VAL A 46 3.71 4.11 6.75
CA VAL A 46 4.07 5.50 7.04
C VAL A 46 4.51 5.65 8.49
N ARG A 47 5.28 6.69 8.79
CA ARG A 47 5.66 7.03 10.17
C ARG A 47 4.89 8.26 10.65
N ARG A 48 4.05 8.09 11.67
CA ARG A 48 3.35 9.18 12.39
C ARG A 48 3.82 9.23 13.83
N LYS A 49 4.32 10.39 14.28
CA LYS A 49 4.76 10.62 15.68
C LYS A 49 5.72 9.53 16.23
N GLY A 50 6.58 8.97 15.38
CA GLY A 50 7.56 7.93 15.76
C GLY A 50 7.04 6.49 15.66
N GLU A 51 5.76 6.28 15.40
CA GLU A 51 5.15 4.95 15.24
C GLU A 51 4.85 4.62 13.77
N LEU A 52 4.79 3.31 13.47
CA LEU A 52 4.52 2.80 12.13
C LEU A 52 3.04 2.48 11.98
N TYR A 53 2.46 3.03 10.91
CA TYR A 53 1.08 2.78 10.53
C TYR A 53 1.00 2.28 9.10
N VAL A 54 0.01 1.44 8.82
CA VAL A 54 -0.31 0.93 7.48
C VAL A 54 -1.67 1.50 7.08
N PRO A 55 -1.86 1.98 5.84
CA PRO A 55 -3.16 2.42 5.38
C PRO A 55 -4.21 1.30 5.50
N ALA A 56 -5.34 1.59 6.15
CA ALA A 56 -6.43 0.63 6.33
C ALA A 56 -6.98 0.16 4.96
N ALA A 57 -6.90 1.04 3.95
CA ALA A 57 -7.31 0.74 2.57
C ALA A 57 -6.54 -0.43 1.94
N PHE A 58 -5.37 -0.82 2.46
CA PHE A 58 -4.62 -1.99 2.01
C PHE A 58 -5.19 -3.33 2.49
N LEU A 59 -6.13 -3.31 3.44
CA LEU A 59 -6.70 -4.51 4.04
C LEU A 59 -8.17 -4.68 3.64
N VAL A 60 -8.57 -5.92 3.37
CA VAL A 60 -9.94 -6.35 3.14
C VAL A 60 -10.28 -7.46 4.14
N LYS A 61 -11.55 -7.89 4.17
CA LYS A 61 -12.04 -8.89 5.13
C LYS A 61 -11.18 -10.15 5.19
N ASP A 62 -10.67 -10.59 4.04
CA ASP A 62 -9.96 -11.88 3.91
C ASP A 62 -8.43 -11.72 3.76
N GLY A 63 -7.88 -10.52 4.01
CA GLY A 63 -6.43 -10.30 3.97
C GLY A 63 -6.00 -8.97 3.35
N VAL A 64 -4.86 -8.98 2.65
CA VAL A 64 -4.37 -7.82 1.89
C VAL A 64 -5.13 -7.71 0.58
N VAL A 65 -5.39 -6.49 0.14
CA VAL A 65 -6.01 -6.19 -1.17
C VAL A 65 -5.28 -6.94 -2.29
N LYS A 66 -6.05 -7.71 -3.06
CA LYS A 66 -5.52 -8.48 -4.19
C LYS A 66 -4.87 -7.54 -5.20
N GLY A 67 -3.66 -7.90 -5.64
CA GLY A 67 -2.90 -7.13 -6.63
C GLY A 67 -2.02 -6.03 -6.03
N LEU A 68 -2.22 -5.62 -4.77
CA LEU A 68 -1.42 -4.56 -4.14
C LEU A 68 0.08 -4.87 -4.19
N ALA A 69 0.49 -6.05 -3.72
CA ALA A 69 1.90 -6.45 -3.74
C ALA A 69 2.49 -6.43 -5.15
N GLY A 70 1.74 -6.91 -6.15
CA GLY A 70 2.18 -6.88 -7.55
C GLY A 70 2.30 -5.46 -8.10
N THR A 71 1.39 -4.56 -7.75
CA THR A 71 1.48 -3.14 -8.10
C THR A 71 2.70 -2.48 -7.44
N ILE A 72 2.98 -2.78 -6.17
CA ILE A 72 4.18 -2.28 -5.47
C ILE A 72 5.45 -2.77 -6.17
N THR A 73 5.52 -4.04 -6.58
CA THR A 73 6.65 -4.57 -7.34
C THR A 73 6.84 -3.80 -8.65
N VAL A 74 5.77 -3.61 -9.44
CA VAL A 74 5.86 -2.90 -10.72
C VAL A 74 6.34 -1.45 -10.53
N LEU A 75 5.80 -0.74 -9.54
CA LEU A 75 6.25 0.63 -9.24
C LEU A 75 7.71 0.66 -8.75
N ALA A 76 8.14 -0.36 -7.99
CA ALA A 76 9.52 -0.47 -7.53
C ALA A 76 10.48 -0.70 -8.72
N ASP A 77 10.10 -1.56 -9.66
CA ASP A 77 10.85 -1.81 -10.90
C ASP A 77 10.92 -0.55 -11.77
N ALA A 78 9.89 0.31 -11.70
CA ALA A 78 9.87 1.65 -12.32
C ALA A 78 10.70 2.71 -11.54
N GLY A 79 11.34 2.34 -10.44
CA GLY A 79 12.21 3.22 -9.66
C GLY A 79 11.51 4.10 -8.63
N PHE A 80 10.22 3.87 -8.35
CA PHE A 80 9.48 4.67 -7.36
C PHE A 80 10.02 4.39 -5.95
N SER A 81 10.08 5.43 -5.13
CA SER A 81 10.25 5.32 -3.68
C SER A 81 8.94 4.89 -2.99
N ARG A 82 9.01 4.44 -1.74
CA ARG A 82 7.81 4.10 -0.94
C ARG A 82 6.87 5.30 -0.79
N THR A 83 7.42 6.50 -0.64
CA THR A 83 6.66 7.75 -0.57
C THR A 83 5.93 8.03 -1.90
N GLU A 84 6.60 7.89 -3.04
CA GLU A 84 5.97 8.08 -4.36
C GLU A 84 4.92 7.01 -4.66
N MET A 85 5.16 5.76 -4.26
CA MET A 85 4.16 4.69 -4.37
C MET A 85 2.89 5.02 -3.60
N LEU A 86 3.01 5.57 -2.38
CA LEU A 86 1.83 5.99 -1.62
C LEU A 86 1.10 7.15 -2.30
N ARG A 87 1.84 8.18 -2.75
CA ARG A 87 1.22 9.28 -3.51
C ARG A 87 0.47 8.75 -4.72
N TRP A 88 1.07 7.84 -5.48
CA TRP A 88 0.42 7.25 -6.65
C TRP A 88 -0.81 6.42 -6.29
N LEU A 89 -0.72 5.56 -5.25
CA LEU A 89 -1.83 4.68 -4.84
C LEU A 89 -3.06 5.44 -4.34
N PHE A 90 -2.87 6.63 -3.77
CA PHE A 90 -3.92 7.48 -3.21
C PHE A 90 -4.24 8.70 -4.07
N ALA A 91 -3.52 8.94 -5.18
CA ALA A 91 -3.82 10.03 -6.10
C ALA A 91 -5.19 9.79 -6.74
N GLU A 92 -5.99 10.86 -6.77
CA GLU A 92 -7.25 10.86 -7.50
C GLU A 92 -7.02 10.81 -9.01
N ASP A 93 -7.84 10.01 -9.65
CA ASP A 93 -7.81 9.68 -11.06
C ASP A 93 -9.26 9.35 -11.47
N GLU A 94 -9.95 10.36 -11.99
CA GLU A 94 -11.37 10.27 -12.38
C GLU A 94 -11.63 9.21 -13.47
N THR A 95 -10.57 8.76 -14.15
CA THR A 95 -10.67 7.70 -15.16
C THR A 95 -10.60 6.30 -14.54
N LEU A 96 -10.39 6.17 -13.23
CA LEU A 96 -10.42 4.90 -12.49
C LEU A 96 -11.76 4.68 -11.76
N PRO A 97 -12.28 3.44 -11.75
CA PRO A 97 -13.30 3.03 -10.81
C PRO A 97 -12.81 3.21 -9.37
N GLY A 98 -13.58 3.91 -8.53
CA GLY A 98 -13.19 4.16 -7.14
C GLY A 98 -12.26 5.36 -6.94
N ILE A 99 -12.02 6.17 -7.99
CA ILE A 99 -11.27 7.44 -8.00
C ILE A 99 -9.78 7.30 -7.70
N THR A 100 -9.33 6.34 -6.89
CA THR A 100 -7.90 6.13 -6.61
C THR A 100 -7.45 4.71 -6.97
N PRO A 101 -6.17 4.47 -7.31
CA PRO A 101 -5.68 3.12 -7.60
C PRO A 101 -5.89 2.12 -6.47
N VAL A 102 -5.77 2.54 -5.19
CA VAL A 102 -6.05 1.66 -4.06
C VAL A 102 -7.51 1.25 -3.99
N ASN A 103 -8.44 2.17 -4.26
CA ASN A 103 -9.88 1.86 -4.30
C ASN A 103 -10.21 0.97 -5.50
N ALA A 104 -9.64 1.24 -6.67
CA ALA A 104 -9.79 0.40 -7.85
C ALA A 104 -9.36 -1.06 -7.57
N LEU A 105 -8.24 -1.26 -6.87
CA LEU A 105 -7.80 -2.59 -6.44
C LEU A 105 -8.82 -3.27 -5.51
N ARG A 106 -9.41 -2.53 -4.57
CA ARG A 106 -10.44 -3.05 -3.63
C ARG A 106 -11.72 -3.46 -4.34
N THR A 107 -12.11 -2.74 -5.39
CA THR A 107 -13.33 -2.98 -6.17
C THR A 107 -13.14 -3.95 -7.34
N SER A 108 -12.14 -4.84 -7.28
CA SER A 108 -11.82 -5.86 -8.30
C SER A 108 -11.35 -5.32 -9.67
N HIS A 109 -10.88 -4.08 -9.76
CA HIS A 109 -10.34 -3.48 -10.99
C HIS A 109 -8.81 -3.52 -11.07
N GLY A 110 -8.18 -4.54 -10.46
CA GLY A 110 -6.72 -4.61 -10.34
C GLY A 110 -5.95 -4.75 -11.67
N THR A 111 -6.58 -5.26 -12.73
CA THR A 111 -5.97 -5.34 -14.07
C THR A 111 -5.66 -3.94 -14.61
N GLU A 112 -6.61 -3.00 -14.48
CA GLU A 112 -6.44 -1.63 -14.96
C GLU A 112 -5.39 -0.89 -14.14
N VAL A 113 -5.36 -1.10 -12.81
CA VAL A 113 -4.34 -0.55 -11.93
C VAL A 113 -2.95 -1.04 -12.31
N LYS A 114 -2.80 -2.35 -12.58
CA LYS A 114 -1.52 -2.92 -13.01
C LYS A 114 -1.06 -2.37 -14.36
N ARG A 115 -1.98 -2.21 -15.32
CA ARG A 115 -1.69 -1.61 -16.63
C ARG A 115 -1.12 -0.20 -16.50
N ARG A 116 -1.69 0.62 -15.61
CA ARG A 116 -1.20 1.98 -15.35
C ARG A 116 0.15 1.99 -14.64
N ALA A 117 0.33 1.15 -13.62
CA ALA A 117 1.63 1.01 -12.97
C ALA A 117 2.72 0.62 -13.97
N GLN A 118 2.42 -0.30 -14.90
CA GLN A 118 3.35 -0.68 -15.97
C GLN A 118 3.63 0.47 -16.95
N ALA A 119 2.65 1.32 -17.25
CA ALA A 119 2.85 2.49 -18.08
C ALA A 119 3.78 3.55 -17.44
N MET A 120 3.98 3.50 -16.12
CA MET A 120 4.96 4.35 -15.43
C MET A 120 6.40 3.84 -15.55
N ALA A 121 6.60 2.60 -16.01
CA ALA A 121 7.90 1.94 -16.09
C ALA A 121 8.62 2.14 -17.43
N PHE A 122 8.02 2.89 -18.37
CA PHE A 122 8.51 3.16 -19.73
C PHE A 122 8.53 4.66 -20.00
#